data_AF-A0A317SNY4-F1
#
_entry.id   AF-A0A317SNY4-F1
#
_cell.length_a   1.000
_cell.length_b   1.000
_cell.length_c   1.000
_cell.angle_alpha   90.00
_cell.angle_beta   90.00
_cell.angle_gamma   90.00
#
_symmetry.space_group_name_H-M   'P 1'
#
loop_
_entity.id
_entity.type
_entity.pdbx_description
1 polymer ?
#
loop_
_entity_poly.entity_id
_entity_poly.type
_entity_poly.pdbx_seq_one_letter_code
_entity_poly.pdbx_strand_id
1 'polypeptide(L)'
;MIFYSSTLSFKLHRAYYPLSDVAGIYTPAVVVFRTSHSDGHELYPPNTKYKTLSVISVAAIRDPPLTNSTPPDYSRPTDRNLMLEKIRLILRIAAKEGHRKIVLGALGCGAFHNPPERVLECFLRAFREPEFAGGRWREVVFAVLDTEKDEEKKGPNGNGNFGVFFRGLHGVVV
;
A
#
# COMPACT_ATOMS: atom_id res chain seq x y z
N MET A 1 -7.08 -1.40 9.90
CA MET A 1 -7.86 -0.14 9.79
C MET A 1 -9.01 -0.27 8.78
N ILE A 2 -8.76 -0.59 7.50
CA ILE A 2 -9.81 -0.64 6.44
C ILE A 2 -10.95 -1.64 6.75
N PHE A 3 -10.67 -2.79 7.36
CA PHE A 3 -11.68 -3.79 7.68
C PHE A 3 -12.71 -3.37 8.73
N TYR A 4 -12.37 -2.42 9.62
CA TYR A 4 -13.23 -2.00 10.72
C TYR A 4 -14.11 -0.80 10.36
N SER A 5 -13.72 -0.05 9.32
CA SER A 5 -14.41 1.17 8.88
C SER A 5 -15.10 1.01 7.53
N SER A 6 -15.09 -0.19 6.93
CA SER A 6 -15.68 -0.42 5.61
C SER A 6 -16.30 -1.80 5.44
N THR A 7 -17.10 -1.98 4.37
CA THR A 7 -17.75 -3.25 4.04
C THR A 7 -16.80 -4.30 3.43
N LEU A 8 -15.49 -4.03 3.38
CA LEU A 8 -14.51 -4.92 2.74
C LEU A 8 -14.48 -6.33 3.33
N SER A 9 -14.57 -6.46 4.66
CA SER A 9 -14.47 -7.75 5.35
C SER A 9 -15.55 -8.75 4.90
N PHE A 10 -16.75 -8.29 4.57
CA PHE A 10 -17.84 -9.12 4.06
C PHE A 10 -17.59 -9.65 2.64
N LYS A 11 -16.73 -8.98 1.87
CA LYS A 11 -16.44 -9.32 0.47
C LYS A 11 -15.22 -10.22 0.30
N LEU A 12 -14.37 -10.35 1.33
CA LEU A 12 -13.22 -11.25 1.31
C LEU A 12 -13.62 -12.64 1.81
N HIS A 13 -14.23 -13.44 0.94
CA HIS A 13 -14.67 -14.80 1.27
C HIS A 13 -13.49 -15.74 1.52
N ARG A 14 -13.65 -16.65 2.50
CA ARG A 14 -12.65 -17.67 2.84
C ARG A 14 -12.28 -18.58 1.65
N ALA A 15 -13.21 -18.78 0.71
CA ALA A 15 -12.99 -19.59 -0.49
C ALA A 15 -11.89 -19.04 -1.43
N TYR A 16 -11.51 -17.76 -1.29
CA TYR A 16 -10.42 -17.18 -2.06
C TYR A 16 -9.03 -17.53 -1.51
N TYR A 17 -8.96 -18.17 -0.34
CA TYR A 17 -7.72 -18.42 0.37
C TYR A 17 -7.37 -19.92 0.41
N PRO A 18 -6.07 -20.28 0.39
CA PRO A 18 -4.92 -19.38 0.34
C PRO A 18 -4.71 -18.77 -1.06
N LEU A 19 -4.20 -17.54 -1.10
CA LEU A 19 -3.79 -16.89 -2.36
C LEU A 19 -2.39 -17.40 -2.75
N SER A 20 -2.15 -17.55 -4.05
CA SER A 20 -0.81 -17.79 -4.59
C SER A 20 0.10 -16.57 -4.38
N ASP A 21 1.41 -16.77 -4.56
CA ASP A 21 2.43 -15.74 -4.31
C ASP A 21 2.17 -14.44 -5.10
N VAL A 22 1.80 -14.52 -6.37
CA VAL A 22 1.42 -13.35 -7.18
C VAL A 22 -0.08 -13.41 -7.47
N ALA A 23 -0.88 -13.17 -6.44
CA ALA A 23 -2.33 -13.04 -6.55
C ALA A 23 -2.88 -11.88 -5.70
N GLY A 24 -4.05 -11.40 -6.11
CA GLY A 24 -4.75 -10.31 -5.45
C GLY A 24 -6.24 -10.38 -5.70
N ILE A 25 -7.02 -9.82 -4.78
CA ILE A 25 -8.48 -9.75 -4.89
C ILE A 25 -8.85 -8.31 -5.18
N TYR A 26 -9.58 -8.08 -6.27
CA TYR A 26 -10.19 -6.79 -6.58
C TYR A 26 -11.62 -6.76 -6.06
N THR A 27 -11.92 -5.76 -5.25
CA THR A 27 -13.22 -5.61 -4.60
C THR A 27 -13.81 -4.23 -4.92
N PRO A 28 -14.74 -4.13 -5.90
CA PRO A 28 -15.40 -2.87 -6.22
C PRO A 28 -16.48 -2.52 -5.19
N ALA A 29 -16.89 -1.25 -5.18
CA ALA A 29 -18.01 -0.73 -4.38
C ALA A 29 -17.93 -1.10 -2.88
N VAL A 30 -16.77 -0.89 -2.28
CA VAL A 30 -16.57 -0.95 -0.83
C VAL A 30 -17.05 0.36 -0.23
N VAL A 31 -17.93 0.27 0.76
CA VAL A 31 -18.55 1.43 1.42
C VAL A 31 -17.77 1.72 2.69
N VAL A 32 -17.33 2.97 2.87
CA VAL A 32 -16.71 3.45 4.11
C VAL A 32 -17.81 4.06 4.99
N PHE A 33 -17.98 3.51 6.19
CA PHE A 33 -19.07 3.86 7.11
C PHE A 33 -18.61 4.41 8.46
N ARG A 34 -17.30 4.50 8.71
CA ARG A 34 -16.72 5.17 9.89
C ARG A 34 -15.74 6.27 9.53
N THR A 35 -15.58 7.22 10.45
CA THR A 35 -14.48 8.19 10.43
C THR A 35 -13.14 7.51 10.67
N SER A 36 -12.04 8.26 10.48
CA SER A 36 -10.69 7.77 10.73
C SER A 36 -10.46 7.49 12.23
N HIS A 37 -9.39 6.77 12.57
CA HIS A 37 -9.06 6.55 13.99
C HIS A 37 -8.66 7.82 14.73
N SER A 38 -8.03 8.79 14.05
CA SER A 38 -7.71 10.10 14.62
C SER A 38 -8.97 10.92 14.87
N ASP A 39 -10.04 10.67 14.11
CA ASP A 39 -11.32 11.38 14.21
C ASP A 39 -12.36 10.56 15.01
N GLY A 40 -11.91 9.81 16.02
CA GLY A 40 -12.78 9.10 16.96
C GLY A 40 -13.40 7.77 16.46
N HIS A 41 -13.17 7.38 15.21
CA HIS A 41 -13.67 6.11 14.63
C HIS A 41 -15.19 5.90 14.76
N GLU A 42 -15.95 6.98 14.65
CA GLU A 42 -17.40 7.02 14.82
C GLU A 42 -18.13 6.58 13.55
N LEU A 43 -19.34 6.03 13.69
CA LEU A 43 -20.20 5.72 12.55
C LEU A 43 -20.68 7.03 11.91
N TYR A 44 -20.67 7.08 10.59
CA TYR A 44 -21.33 8.19 9.90
C TYR A 44 -22.84 8.17 10.19
N PRO A 45 -23.48 9.35 10.37
CA PRO A 45 -24.92 9.45 10.57
C PRO A 45 -25.73 8.79 9.44
N PRO A 46 -26.93 8.27 9.69
CA PRO A 46 -27.76 7.56 8.70
C PRO A 46 -28.04 8.34 7.41
N ASN A 47 -28.12 9.67 7.49
CA ASN A 47 -28.38 10.55 6.34
C ASN A 47 -27.10 10.96 5.59
N THR A 48 -25.95 10.36 5.91
CA THR A 48 -24.68 10.65 5.25
C THR A 48 -24.63 9.96 3.89
N LYS A 49 -24.23 10.71 2.86
CA LYS A 49 -23.82 10.11 1.59
C LYS A 49 -22.50 9.36 1.79
N TYR A 50 -22.58 8.04 1.96
CA TYR A 50 -21.39 7.22 2.16
C TYR A 50 -20.45 7.27 0.96
N LYS A 51 -19.15 7.24 1.26
CA LYS A 51 -18.11 7.16 0.23
C LYS A 51 -17.93 5.71 -0.20
N THR A 52 -17.86 5.50 -1.50
CA THR A 52 -17.56 4.20 -2.12
C THR A 52 -16.18 4.24 -2.77
N LEU A 53 -15.43 3.14 -2.62
CA LEU A 53 -14.11 2.97 -3.21
C LEU A 53 -13.93 1.53 -3.70
N SER A 54 -12.94 1.32 -4.55
CA SER A 54 -12.52 -0.03 -4.94
C SER A 54 -11.24 -0.38 -4.19
N VAL A 55 -11.13 -1.60 -3.69
CA VAL A 55 -9.97 -2.07 -2.92
C VAL A 55 -9.27 -3.18 -3.70
N ILE A 56 -7.94 -3.08 -3.79
CA ILE A 56 -7.08 -4.16 -4.26
C ILE A 56 -6.39 -4.77 -3.03
N SER A 57 -6.65 -6.04 -2.76
CA SER A 57 -6.07 -6.77 -1.63
C SER A 57 -4.97 -7.70 -2.13
N VAL A 58 -3.71 -7.36 -1.84
CA VAL A 58 -2.52 -8.17 -2.16
C VAL A 58 -1.69 -8.32 -0.89
N ALA A 59 -1.31 -9.54 -0.55
CA ALA A 59 -0.43 -9.80 0.59
C ALA A 59 1.02 -9.46 0.23
N ALA A 60 1.69 -8.66 1.08
CA ALA A 60 3.13 -8.47 1.02
C ALA A 60 3.88 -9.77 1.38
N ILE A 61 5.19 -9.81 1.15
CA ILE A 61 6.03 -10.92 1.61
C ILE A 61 6.09 -10.86 3.14
N ARG A 62 5.95 -12.00 3.81
CA ARG A 62 5.98 -12.06 5.27
C ARG A 62 7.36 -12.48 5.74
N ASP A 63 7.94 -11.71 6.67
CA ASP A 63 9.18 -12.03 7.37
C ASP A 63 10.33 -12.45 6.43
N PRO A 64 10.60 -11.68 5.34
CA PRO A 64 11.68 -12.03 4.41
C PRO A 64 13.04 -12.00 5.13
N PRO A 65 13.97 -12.91 4.80
CA PRO A 65 15.33 -12.85 5.35
C PRO A 65 16.03 -11.58 4.85
N LEU A 66 16.62 -10.83 5.78
CA LEU A 66 17.30 -9.56 5.50
C LEU A 66 18.80 -9.63 5.81
N THR A 67 19.57 -8.79 5.13
CA THR A 67 21.00 -8.60 5.38
C THR A 67 21.21 -7.74 6.63
N ASN A 68 22.38 -7.89 7.27
CA ASN A 68 22.79 -7.04 8.40
C ASN A 68 23.34 -5.67 7.97
N SER A 69 22.98 -5.19 6.77
CA SER A 69 23.39 -3.88 6.28
C SER A 69 22.52 -2.76 6.87
N THR A 70 23.02 -1.53 6.83
CA THR A 70 22.26 -0.33 7.22
C THR A 70 22.17 0.62 6.02
N PRO A 71 21.00 0.77 5.37
CA PRO A 71 19.73 0.09 5.66
C PRO A 71 19.74 -1.40 5.26
N PRO A 72 18.84 -2.22 5.84
CA PRO A 72 18.72 -3.64 5.48
C PRO A 72 18.26 -3.83 4.03
N ASP A 73 18.71 -4.90 3.39
CA ASP A 73 18.27 -5.35 2.08
C ASP A 73 17.71 -6.78 2.19
N TYR A 74 16.96 -7.23 1.18
CA TYR A 74 16.57 -8.61 1.04
C TYR A 74 17.80 -9.49 0.84
N SER A 75 17.98 -10.51 1.69
CA SER A 75 19.07 -11.48 1.56
C SER A 75 18.95 -12.32 0.29
N ARG A 76 17.72 -12.53 -0.21
CA ARG A 76 17.47 -13.30 -1.43
C ARG A 76 16.94 -12.40 -2.53
N PRO A 77 17.58 -12.37 -3.71
CA PRO A 77 17.06 -11.63 -4.86
C PRO A 77 15.64 -12.05 -5.27
N THR A 78 15.25 -13.30 -4.99
CA THR A 78 13.90 -13.81 -5.24
C THR A 78 12.83 -13.08 -4.44
N ASP A 79 13.10 -12.68 -3.20
CA ASP A 79 12.14 -11.93 -2.37
C ASP A 79 11.94 -10.52 -2.93
N ARG A 80 13.04 -9.84 -3.28
CA ARG A 80 12.96 -8.52 -3.93
C ARG A 80 12.17 -8.58 -5.23
N ASN A 81 12.43 -9.59 -6.07
CA ASN A 81 11.70 -9.78 -7.32
C ASN A 81 10.22 -10.10 -7.08
N LEU A 82 9.90 -10.92 -6.07
CA LEU A 82 8.53 -11.23 -5.70
C LEU A 82 7.77 -9.99 -5.20
N MET A 83 8.42 -9.12 -4.43
CA MET A 83 7.82 -7.85 -3.99
C MET A 83 7.51 -6.95 -5.19
N LEU A 84 8.45 -6.85 -6.13
CA LEU A 84 8.24 -6.11 -7.36
C LEU A 84 7.07 -6.67 -8.19
N GLU A 85 6.97 -7.99 -8.35
CA GLU A 85 5.84 -8.63 -9.04
C GLU A 85 4.49 -8.37 -8.34
N LYS A 86 4.46 -8.39 -7.01
CA LYS A 86 3.27 -8.04 -6.23
C LYS A 86 2.86 -6.57 -6.45
N ILE A 87 3.82 -5.65 -6.52
CA ILE A 87 3.56 -4.24 -6.83
C ILE A 87 3.05 -4.07 -8.26
N ARG A 88 3.69 -4.72 -9.24
CA ARG A 88 3.22 -4.76 -10.64
C ARG A 88 1.79 -5.28 -10.72
N LEU A 89 1.46 -6.34 -9.98
CA LEU A 89 0.10 -6.88 -9.92
C LEU A 89 -0.91 -5.84 -9.42
N ILE A 90 -0.59 -5.10 -8.34
CA ILE A 90 -1.45 -4.02 -7.84
C ILE A 90 -1.71 -2.97 -8.92
N LEU A 91 -0.64 -2.50 -9.59
CA LEU A 91 -0.74 -1.49 -10.63
C LEU A 91 -1.49 -2.01 -11.86
N ARG A 92 -1.26 -3.25 -12.29
CA ARG A 92 -1.99 -3.91 -13.39
C ARG A 92 -3.47 -4.01 -13.10
N ILE A 93 -3.87 -4.45 -11.91
CA ILE A 93 -5.27 -4.54 -11.52
C ILE A 93 -5.91 -3.14 -11.55
N ALA A 94 -5.26 -2.13 -10.94
CA ALA A 94 -5.77 -0.77 -10.94
C ALA A 94 -5.94 -0.22 -12.37
N ALA A 95 -4.93 -0.42 -13.23
CA ALA A 95 -4.94 0.01 -14.62
C ALA A 95 -6.02 -0.70 -15.45
N LYS A 96 -6.15 -2.02 -15.30
CA LYS A 96 -7.14 -2.85 -15.99
C LYS A 96 -8.57 -2.42 -15.67
N GLU A 97 -8.83 -2.11 -14.40
CA GLU A 97 -10.14 -1.66 -13.91
C GLU A 97 -10.39 -0.16 -14.13
N GLY A 98 -9.49 0.54 -14.82
CA GLY A 98 -9.66 1.94 -15.21
C GLY A 98 -9.40 2.97 -14.11
N HIS A 99 -8.81 2.56 -12.98
CA HIS A 99 -8.48 3.49 -11.88
C HIS A 99 -7.29 4.35 -12.25
N ARG A 100 -7.50 5.68 -12.27
CA ARG A 100 -6.44 6.66 -12.52
C ARG A 100 -6.03 7.44 -11.28
N LYS A 101 -6.79 7.32 -10.18
CA LYS A 101 -6.47 7.88 -8.86
C LYS A 101 -6.34 6.74 -7.88
N ILE A 102 -5.14 6.53 -7.34
CA ILE A 102 -4.87 5.39 -6.45
C ILE A 102 -4.26 5.87 -5.14
N VAL A 103 -4.63 5.18 -4.06
CA VAL A 103 -4.03 5.35 -2.74
C VAL A 103 -3.26 4.08 -2.40
N LEU A 104 -1.97 4.23 -2.14
CA LEU A 104 -1.02 3.19 -1.78
C LEU A 104 -0.48 3.46 -0.37
N GLY A 105 0.37 2.56 0.12
CA GLY A 105 1.05 2.73 1.40
C GLY A 105 2.36 1.96 1.46
N ALA A 106 2.98 1.93 2.63
CA ALA A 106 4.23 1.21 2.88
C ALA A 106 3.97 -0.31 2.96
N LEU A 107 3.74 -0.92 1.80
CA LEU A 107 3.31 -2.31 1.65
C LEU A 107 4.26 -3.26 2.38
N GLY A 108 3.75 -3.90 3.45
CA GLY A 108 4.51 -4.88 4.22
C GLY A 108 5.63 -4.33 5.12
N CYS A 109 5.79 -3.00 5.23
CA CYS A 109 6.87 -2.37 6.02
C CYS A 109 6.57 -2.25 7.52
N GLY A 110 5.51 -2.93 7.99
CA GLY A 110 5.12 -2.99 9.40
C GLY A 110 5.24 -4.43 9.90
N ALA A 111 4.11 -5.05 10.24
CA ALA A 111 4.04 -6.39 10.81
C ALA A 111 4.65 -7.52 9.94
N PHE A 112 4.96 -7.25 8.67
CA PHE A 112 5.57 -8.22 7.74
C PHE A 112 7.07 -7.98 7.53
N HIS A 113 7.64 -6.97 8.20
CA HIS A 113 9.08 -6.70 8.29
C HIS A 113 9.82 -6.56 6.95
N ASN A 114 9.16 -5.99 5.93
CA ASN A 114 9.85 -5.65 4.69
C ASN A 114 10.64 -4.34 4.88
N PRO A 115 11.86 -4.23 4.34
CA PRO A 115 12.66 -3.01 4.45
C PRO A 115 12.04 -1.87 3.62
N PRO A 116 11.68 -0.73 4.23
CA PRO A 116 10.90 0.31 3.57
C PRO A 116 11.60 0.94 2.38
N GLU A 117 12.92 1.12 2.43
CA GLU A 117 13.72 1.64 1.32
C GLU A 117 13.63 0.73 0.09
N ARG A 118 13.65 -0.60 0.29
CA ARG A 118 13.58 -1.55 -0.83
C ARG A 118 12.18 -1.68 -1.39
N VAL A 119 11.15 -1.56 -0.55
CA VAL A 119 9.76 -1.50 -1.04
C VAL A 119 9.52 -0.22 -1.84
N LEU A 120 10.02 0.93 -1.36
CA LEU A 120 10.03 2.20 -2.09
C LEU A 120 10.72 2.07 -3.45
N GLU A 121 11.92 1.48 -3.49
CA GLU A 121 12.65 1.22 -4.74
C GLU A 121 11.84 0.36 -5.71
N CYS A 122 11.14 -0.67 -5.20
CA CYS A 122 10.27 -1.50 -6.03
C CYS A 122 9.08 -0.70 -6.62
N PHE A 123 8.46 0.20 -5.84
CA PHE A 123 7.43 1.10 -6.36
C PHE A 123 7.98 2.03 -7.45
N LEU A 124 9.10 2.71 -7.19
CA LEU A 124 9.73 3.61 -8.16
C LEU A 124 10.11 2.87 -9.45
N ARG A 125 10.66 1.65 -9.33
CA ARG A 125 10.98 0.80 -10.48
C ARG A 125 9.73 0.45 -11.27
N ALA A 126 8.67 0.00 -10.60
CA ALA A 126 7.41 -0.35 -11.26
C ALA A 126 6.81 0.85 -12.00
N PHE A 127 6.72 2.02 -11.37
CA PHE A 127 6.17 3.21 -12.03
C PHE A 127 6.97 3.67 -13.26
N ARG A 128 8.28 3.41 -13.31
CA ARG A 128 9.14 3.75 -14.45
C ARG A 128 9.06 2.74 -15.60
N GLU A 129 8.44 1.59 -15.40
CA GLU A 129 8.29 0.61 -16.46
C GLU A 129 7.36 1.12 -17.56
N PRO A 130 7.66 0.87 -18.85
CA PRO A 130 6.82 1.32 -19.97
C PRO A 130 5.34 0.94 -19.87
N GLU A 131 5.04 -0.14 -19.14
CA GLU A 131 3.67 -0.60 -18.89
C GLU A 131 2.82 0.40 -18.06
N PHE A 132 3.46 1.07 -17.09
CA PHE A 132 2.79 1.94 -16.12
C PHE A 132 3.12 3.43 -16.30
N ALA A 133 4.18 3.75 -17.04
CA ALA A 133 4.56 5.11 -17.40
C ALA A 133 3.62 5.71 -18.48
N GLY A 134 3.80 7.00 -18.77
CA GLY A 134 3.13 7.68 -19.87
C GLY A 134 1.80 8.34 -19.52
N GLY A 135 1.63 8.82 -18.28
CA GLY A 135 0.46 9.61 -17.87
C GLY A 135 -0.81 8.79 -17.60
N ARG A 136 -0.65 7.49 -17.34
CA ARG A 136 -1.75 6.59 -16.96
C ARG A 136 -2.44 7.08 -15.69
N TRP A 137 -1.65 7.50 -14.70
CA TRP A 137 -2.12 7.97 -13.40
C TRP A 137 -2.41 9.47 -13.44
N ARG A 138 -3.57 9.86 -12.92
CA ARG A 138 -3.89 11.27 -12.62
C ARG A 138 -3.36 11.66 -11.25
N GLU A 139 -3.38 10.73 -10.30
CA GLU A 139 -3.00 10.98 -8.92
C GLU A 139 -2.59 9.67 -8.24
N VAL A 140 -1.42 9.67 -7.61
CA VAL A 140 -0.91 8.55 -6.79
C VAL A 140 -0.59 9.12 -5.42
N VAL A 141 -1.31 8.66 -4.40
CA VAL A 141 -1.10 9.10 -3.02
C VAL A 141 -0.53 7.94 -2.22
N PHE A 142 0.60 8.15 -1.56
CA PHE A 142 1.12 7.21 -0.56
C PHE A 142 0.67 7.65 0.83
N ALA A 143 -0.41 7.04 1.33
CA ALA A 143 -0.93 7.28 2.68
C ALA A 143 -0.19 6.39 3.69
N VAL A 144 0.98 6.84 4.13
CA VAL A 144 1.83 6.12 5.08
C VAL A 144 1.62 6.71 6.47
N LEU A 145 1.11 5.90 7.41
CA LEU A 145 0.98 6.31 8.80
C LEU A 145 2.37 6.37 9.44
N ASP A 146 2.68 7.52 10.04
CA ASP A 146 3.90 7.68 10.83
C ASP A 146 3.65 7.11 12.24
N THR A 147 4.28 5.98 12.53
CA THR A 147 4.15 5.28 13.82
C THR A 147 5.36 5.49 14.73
N GLU A 148 6.28 6.37 14.35
CA GLU A 148 7.40 6.75 15.22
C GLU A 148 6.86 7.36 16.52
N LYS A 149 7.44 7.00 17.66
CA LYS A 149 7.02 7.51 18.97
C LYS A 149 7.75 8.80 19.32
N ASP A 150 8.96 8.94 18.82
CA ASP A 150 9.78 10.13 19.01
C ASP A 150 9.36 11.22 18.01
N GLU A 151 8.72 12.28 18.51
CA GLU A 151 8.23 13.40 17.69
C GLU A 151 9.35 14.06 16.87
N GLU A 152 10.59 14.08 17.37
CA GLU A 152 11.74 14.65 16.64
C GLU A 152 12.14 13.80 15.43
N LYS A 153 11.76 12.52 15.43
CA LYS A 153 12.03 11.55 14.36
C LYS A 153 10.81 11.29 13.48
N LYS A 154 9.70 12.01 13.69
CA LYS A 154 8.54 12.00 12.80
C LYS A 154 8.73 12.92 11.60
N GLY A 155 7.83 12.75 10.64
CA GLY A 155 7.66 13.68 9.54
C GLY A 155 8.62 13.44 8.38
N PRO A 156 8.71 14.39 7.44
CA PRO A 156 9.45 14.24 6.18
C PRO A 156 10.93 13.86 6.33
N ASN A 157 11.56 14.36 7.40
CA ASN A 157 12.99 14.12 7.69
C ASN A 157 13.19 12.94 8.64
N GLY A 158 12.11 12.30 9.09
CA GLY A 158 12.13 11.16 10.00
C GLY A 158 12.69 9.89 9.39
N ASN A 159 13.14 8.97 10.25
CA ASN A 159 13.65 7.67 9.82
C ASN A 159 12.55 6.59 9.71
N GLY A 160 11.32 6.92 10.12
CA GLY A 160 10.17 6.02 9.98
C GLY A 160 9.71 5.83 8.54
N ASN A 161 8.78 4.90 8.34
CA ASN A 161 8.19 4.58 7.03
C ASN A 161 7.67 5.83 6.31
N PHE A 162 7.03 6.76 7.03
CA PHE A 162 6.52 8.00 6.43
C PHE A 162 7.65 8.82 5.82
N GLY A 163 8.72 9.10 6.57
CA GLY A 163 9.85 9.88 6.07
C GLY A 163 10.54 9.24 4.87
N VAL A 164 10.75 7.91 4.89
CA VAL A 164 11.33 7.16 3.76
C VAL A 164 10.50 7.35 2.49
N PHE A 165 9.20 7.07 2.56
CA PHE A 165 8.31 7.17 1.40
C PHE A 165 8.10 8.63 0.96
N PHE A 166 8.03 9.58 1.90
CA PHE A 166 7.90 10.99 1.59
C PHE A 166 9.09 11.49 0.79
N ARG A 167 10.33 11.25 1.26
CA ARG A 167 11.54 11.69 0.55
C ARG A 167 11.70 11.05 -0.82
N GLY A 168 11.25 9.81 -0.98
CA GLY A 168 11.40 9.07 -2.23
C GLY A 168 10.32 9.33 -3.29
N LEU A 169 9.10 9.71 -2.89
CA LEU A 169 7.94 9.77 -3.79
C LEU A 169 7.24 11.13 -3.82
N HIS A 170 7.44 11.99 -2.82
CA HIS A 170 6.77 13.29 -2.80
C HIS A 170 7.24 14.16 -3.98
N GLY A 171 6.29 14.66 -4.76
CA GLY A 171 6.57 15.46 -5.96
C GLY A 171 7.05 14.67 -7.18
N VAL A 172 7.16 13.34 -7.11
CA VAL A 172 7.55 12.51 -8.25
C VAL A 172 6.38 12.41 -9.23
N VAL A 173 6.67 12.66 -10.51
CA VAL A 173 5.72 12.48 -11.62
C VAL A 173 5.91 11.07 -12.20
N VAL A 174 4.81 10.33 -12.32
CA VAL A 174 4.75 8.93 -12.82
C VAL A 174 3.76 8.77 -13.96
#